data_AF-A0A9Q2KWN6-F1
#
_entry.id   AF-A0A9Q2KWN6-F1
#
_cell.length_a   1.000
_cell.length_b   1.000
_cell.length_c   1.000
_cell.angle_alpha   90.00
_cell.angle_beta   90.00
_cell.angle_gamma   90.00
#
_symmetry.space_group_name_H-M   'P 1'
#
loop_
_entity.id
_entity.type
_entity.pdbx_description
1 polymer ?
#
loop_
_entity_poly.entity_id
_entity_poly.type
_entity_poly.pdbx_seq_one_letter_code
_entity_poly.pdbx_strand_id
1 'polypeptide(L)' 'MNDNVTLRVNGREWGGWTSIRIGCGIERLARDFSVEITRQWPGGDGVASLQPRVKNGDKVEVLIGADLVVT' A
#
# COMPACT_ATOMS: atom_id res chain seq x y z
N MET A 1 -7.13 17.25 -8.81
CA MET A 1 -5.89 16.47 -8.67
C MET A 1 -6.02 15.69 -7.37
N ASN A 2 -5.83 14.38 -7.40
CA ASN A 2 -5.95 13.53 -6.22
C ASN A 2 -4.65 12.75 -6.11
N ASP A 3 -3.92 13.00 -5.03
CA ASP A 3 -2.58 12.45 -4.84
C ASP A 3 -2.59 11.30 -3.82
N ASN A 4 -3.78 10.78 -3.49
CA ASN A 4 -3.92 9.64 -2.59
C ASN A 4 -3.27 8.40 -3.20
N VAL A 5 -2.37 7.79 -2.43
CA VAL A 5 -1.71 6.56 -2.84
C VAL A 5 -2.54 5.35 -2.45
N THR A 6 -2.82 4.49 -3.42
CA THR A 6 -3.59 3.27 -3.25
C THR A 6 -2.75 2.07 -3.68
N LEU A 7 -2.72 1.03 -2.87
CA LEU A 7 -2.18 -0.27 -3.23
C LEU A 7 -3.34 -1.18 -3.63
N ARG A 8 -3.38 -1.61 -4.89
CA ARG A 8 -4.36 -2.61 -5.35
C ARG A 8 -3.72 -3.99 -5.29
N VAL A 9 -4.27 -4.87 -4.46
CA VAL A 9 -3.79 -6.23 -4.22
C VAL A 9 -4.85 -7.20 -4.71
N ASN A 10 -4.53 -8.03 -5.71
CA ASN A 10 -5.48 -8.96 -6.32
C ASN A 10 -6.84 -8.30 -6.69
N GLY A 11 -6.81 -7.07 -7.20
CA GLY A 11 -8.01 -6.30 -7.57
C GLY A 11 -8.70 -5.53 -6.43
N ARG A 12 -8.26 -5.70 -5.17
CA ARG A 12 -8.80 -4.98 -4.02
C ARG A 12 -7.91 -3.81 -3.62
N GLU A 13 -8.51 -2.65 -3.38
CA GLU A 13 -7.81 -1.43 -3.03
C GLU A 13 -7.58 -1.27 -1.52
N TRP A 14 -6.38 -0.79 -1.19
CA TRP A 14 -5.91 -0.47 0.15
C TRP A 14 -5.33 0.94 0.16
N GLY A 15 -5.66 1.70 1.19
CA GLY A 15 -5.20 3.08 1.35
C GLY A 15 -5.18 3.50 2.81
N GLY A 16 -5.09 4.82 3.04
CA GLY A 16 -5.00 5.39 4.40
C GLY A 16 -3.62 5.23 5.02
N TRP A 17 -2.57 5.21 4.20
CA TRP A 17 -1.19 5.04 4.64
C TRP A 17 -0.75 6.20 5.52
N THR A 18 -0.02 5.87 6.58
CA THR A 18 0.64 6.86 7.45
C THR A 18 2.03 7.21 6.95
N SER A 19 2.65 6.35 6.15
CA SER A 19 3.94 6.59 5.50
C SER A 19 3.96 5.95 4.12
N ILE A 20 4.53 6.65 3.14
CA ILE A 20 4.62 6.25 1.73
C ILE A 20 6.02 6.60 1.20
N ARG A 21 6.64 5.66 0.48
CA ARG A 21 7.84 5.89 -0.34
C ARG A 21 7.67 5.19 -1.68
N ILE A 22 7.94 5.91 -2.77
CA ILE A 22 7.95 5.35 -4.13
C ILE A 22 9.27 5.76 -4.77
N GLY A 23 10.11 4.78 -5.09
CA GLY A 23 11.42 4.94 -5.70
C GLY A 23 11.37 4.73 -7.21
N CYS A 24 11.90 5.70 -7.96
CA CYS A 24 12.19 5.56 -9.38
C CYS A 24 13.62 6.05 -9.61
N GLY A 25 14.46 5.23 -10.23
CA GLY A 25 15.84 5.58 -10.55
C GLY A 25 16.19 5.13 -11.96
N ILE A 26 16.96 5.94 -12.69
CA ILE A 26 17.37 5.62 -14.07
C ILE A 26 18.24 4.36 -14.11
N GLU A 27 19.03 4.13 -13.06
CA GLU A 27 19.90 2.95 -12.92
C GLU A 27 19.17 1.71 -12.36
N ARG A 28 17.85 1.80 -12.12
CA ARG A 28 17.05 0.69 -11.56
C ARG A 28 16.19 0.07 -12.65
N LEU A 29 16.24 -1.26 -12.78
CA LEU A 29 15.41 -2.01 -13.73
C LEU A 29 13.92 -2.01 -13.34
N ALA A 30 13.63 -1.93 -12.04
CA ALA A 30 12.27 -1.90 -11.49
C ALA A 30 12.12 -0.77 -10.46
N ARG A 31 10.91 -0.24 -10.38
CA ARG A 31 10.51 0.70 -9.32
C ARG A 31 10.30 -0.08 -8.02
N ASP A 32 10.59 0.58 -6.92
CA ASP A 32 10.32 0.07 -5.57
C ASP A 32 9.32 0.95 -4.84
N PHE A 33 8.59 0.37 -3.89
CA PHE A 33 7.67 1.12 -3.05
C PHE A 33 7.60 0.53 -1.64
N SER A 34 7.28 1.37 -0.67
CA SER A 34 6.91 0.96 0.69
C SER A 34 5.74 1.80 1.18
N VAL A 35 4.76 1.13 1.78
CA VAL A 35 3.61 1.78 2.42
C VAL A 35 3.40 1.19 3.81
N GLU A 36 3.10 2.06 4.77
CA GLU A 36 2.93 1.66 6.16
C GLU A 36 1.64 2.25 6.72
N ILE A 37 0.99 1.50 7.60
CA ILE A 37 -0.18 1.95 8.34
C ILE A 37 -0.13 1.39 9.76
N THR A 38 -0.21 2.27 10.75
CA THR A 38 -0.34 1.86 12.15
C THR A 38 -1.81 1.68 12.49
N ARG A 39 -2.18 0.48 12.98
CA ARG A 39 -3.55 0.16 13.41
C ARG A 39 -3.53 -0.19 14.90
N GLN A 40 -3.54 0.81 15.76
CA GLN A 40 -3.70 0.62 17.21
C GLN A 40 -4.86 1.47 17.70
N TRP A 41 -5.91 0.83 18.23
CA TRP A 41 -7.04 1.49 18.87
C TRP A 41 -6.92 1.39 20.39
N PRO A 42 -6.93 2.52 21.14
CA PRO A 42 -7.02 2.47 22.60
C PRO A 42 -8.34 1.81 23.02
N GLY A 43 -8.27 0.82 23.92
CA GLY A 43 -9.45 0.10 24.44
C GLY A 43 -9.90 -1.13 23.66
N GLY A 44 -9.10 -1.61 22.72
CA GLY A 44 -9.42 -2.78 21.88
C GLY A 44 -9.19 -4.14 22.55
N ASP A 45 -9.85 -4.42 23.67
CA ASP A 45 -9.98 -5.80 24.14
C ASP A 45 -10.86 -6.55 23.13
N GLY A 46 -10.24 -7.35 22.26
CA GLY A 46 -10.94 -8.11 21.23
C GLY A 46 -10.83 -7.58 19.80
N VAL A 47 -9.74 -6.89 19.44
CA VAL A 47 -9.39 -6.69 18.03
C VAL A 47 -9.08 -8.07 17.44
N ALA A 48 -10.11 -8.74 16.92
CA ALA A 48 -9.99 -9.94 16.11
C ALA A 48 -8.83 -9.73 15.16
N SER A 49 -7.79 -10.55 15.30
CA SER A 49 -6.49 -10.42 14.66
C SER A 49 -6.64 -9.77 13.29
N LEU A 50 -6.30 -8.48 13.18
CA LEU A 50 -6.26 -7.75 11.92
C LEU A 50 -5.05 -8.24 11.12
N GLN A 51 -4.98 -9.55 10.88
CA GLN A 51 -3.92 -10.14 10.08
C GLN A 51 -3.93 -9.42 8.73
N PRO A 52 -2.77 -8.95 8.27
CA PRO A 52 -2.66 -8.37 6.94
C PRO A 52 -3.25 -9.35 5.93
N ARG A 53 -4.26 -8.92 5.19
CA ARG A 53 -4.84 -9.73 4.09
C ARG A 53 -3.97 -9.71 2.84
N VAL A 54 -2.87 -8.96 2.88
CA VAL A 54 -1.84 -8.89 1.84
C VAL A 54 -0.78 -9.92 2.17
N LYS A 55 -0.48 -10.81 1.24
CA LYS A 55 0.53 -11.86 1.38
C LYS A 55 1.71 -11.56 0.46
N ASN A 56 2.89 -12.05 0.85
CA ASN A 56 4.05 -12.00 -0.03
C ASN A 56 3.76 -12.75 -1.34
N GLY A 57 4.08 -12.12 -2.47
CA GLY A 57 3.85 -12.66 -3.81
C GLY A 57 2.47 -12.38 -4.42
N ASP A 58 1.56 -11.71 -3.70
CA ASP A 58 0.32 -11.23 -4.30
C ASP A 58 0.62 -10.26 -5.46
N LYS A 59 -0.21 -10.29 -6.51
CA LYS A 59 -0.12 -9.29 -7.59
C LYS A 59 -0.53 -7.94 -7.03
N VAL A 60 0.33 -6.93 -7.22
CA VAL A 60 0.16 -5.59 -6.68
C VAL A 60 0.31 -4.51 -7.73
N GLU A 61 -0.53 -3.49 -7.65
CA GLU A 61 -0.42 -2.27 -8.45
C GLU A 61 -0.41 -1.07 -7.49
N VAL A 62 0.42 -0.07 -7.75
CA VAL A 62 0.43 1.18 -6.99
C VAL A 62 -0.15 2.29 -7.85
N LEU A 63 -1.14 3.00 -7.30
CA LEU A 63 -1.80 4.12 -7.95
C LEU A 63 -1.62 5.41 -7.16
N ILE A 64 -1.49 6.53 -7.85
CA ILE A 64 -1.59 7.89 -7.29
C ILE A 64 -2.83 8.52 -7.91
N GLY A 65 -3.89 8.68 -7.11
CA GLY A 65 -5.21 9.02 -7.66
C GLY A 65 -5.67 7.94 -8.64
N ALA A 66 -5.79 8.30 -9.92
CA ALA A 66 -6.15 7.38 -11.01
C ALA A 66 -4.93 6.85 -11.79
N ASP A 67 -3.73 7.39 -11.54
CA ASP A 67 -2.55 7.10 -12.33
C ASP A 67 -1.85 5.84 -11.81
N LEU A 68 -1.65 4.85 -12.70
CA LEU A 68 -0.91 3.63 -12.40
C LEU A 68 0.59 3.89 -12.48
N VAL A 69 1.29 3.78 -11.35
CA VAL A 69 2.72 4.13 -11.24
C VAL A 69 3.66 2.95 -11.02
N VAL A 70 3.15 1.81 -10.53
CA VAL A 70 3.88 0.53 -10.37
C VAL A 70 2.94 -0.65 -10.66
N THR A 71 3.47 -1.71 -11.27
CA THR A 71 2.75 -2.94 -11.72
C THR A 71 3.45 -4.22 -11.31
#